data_AF-A0A7L4IXM1-F1
#
_entry.id   AF-A0A7L4IXM1-F1
#
_cell.length_a   1.000
_cell.length_b   1.000
_cell.length_c   1.000
_cell.angle_alpha   90.00
_cell.angle_beta   90.00
_cell.angle_gamma   90.00
#
_symmetry.space_group_name_H-M   'P 1'
#
loop_
_entity.id
_entity.type
_entity.pdbx_description
1 polymer ?
#
loop_
_entity_poly.entity_id
_entity_poly.type
_entity_poly.pdbx_seq_one_letter_code
_entity_poly.pdbx_strand_id
1 'polypeptide(L)'
;MKDNVAEEHLYLAFSHQYRDSIFPLHTSISLFLLSYCDCKLFKVFLVPTGEDVGDQCVTKNLAGDLEVQLISRCQLPVVVQSCSLPAVFVKDDKFCRAGLSVVLRHIIQKTFEADPSKKDVLELLGFKKTCLKACAEVSQWTRLCEISIPLAVERFLTASPEHCQTIPPDILLFERKLGEPVRVHNDDKIRRQKLQQQKAGAKAAVPVLGEEATEELKPEEVHEHPPSSLELSVAFSKLLAQEAPDAINREAPHIRRTKTSDLPLLDHVFAEGLYFTVADLVLLPCIHQFLVSSKKQGKSLVDLPLISSWYRRVQEVPGVKKAAGKCNMELLQLPELMSPPEERLQDSASVPDELEEDNEDSHFMGGPRPTMTKLMENGIEAKFSPHPCPDWTLDWTSLPSAVSPGEGKMSRDRALRKQQQLNNLVAAVTKLAKPGDLIVDFCSGGGHVGIVLAYMMPSCQVVLIENKELSLIRAKDRSDELGLNNIWFIQANLDYFNGTFNIGVALHACGVATDMVIEHCLRARAAFVISPCCYGFIQNTVKFKYPR
;
A
#
# COMPACT_ATOMS: atom_id res chain seq x y z
N MET A 1 -34.60 -11.89 2.79
CA MET A 1 -34.26 -10.72 3.63
C MET A 1 -33.36 -9.85 2.78
N LYS A 2 -33.67 -8.56 2.60
CA LYS A 2 -32.69 -7.65 1.99
C LYS A 2 -31.55 -7.56 3.00
N ASP A 3 -30.38 -8.09 2.67
CA ASP A 3 -29.18 -7.90 3.46
C ASP A 3 -28.97 -6.39 3.60
N ASN A 4 -29.16 -5.89 4.81
CA ASN A 4 -28.98 -4.48 5.12
C ASN A 4 -27.47 -4.23 5.10
N VAL A 5 -26.93 -3.91 3.91
CA VAL A 5 -25.51 -3.59 3.75
C VAL A 5 -25.21 -2.43 4.69
N ALA A 6 -24.31 -2.66 5.65
CA ALA A 6 -23.95 -1.65 6.63
C ALA A 6 -23.46 -0.38 5.91
N GLU A 7 -24.00 0.78 6.32
CA GLU A 7 -23.61 2.06 5.75
C GLU A 7 -22.14 2.36 6.11
N GLU A 8 -21.29 2.62 5.11
CA GLU A 8 -19.88 2.94 5.34
C GLU A 8 -19.60 4.42 5.09
N HIS A 9 -18.95 5.06 6.07
CA HIS A 9 -18.61 6.48 6.03
C HIS A 9 -17.12 6.64 5.70
N LEU A 10 -16.81 7.35 4.63
CA LEU A 10 -15.45 7.72 4.26
C LEU A 10 -15.15 9.14 4.74
N TYR A 11 -14.20 9.28 5.65
CA TYR A 11 -13.73 10.57 6.16
C TYR A 11 -12.41 10.94 5.50
N LEU A 12 -12.37 12.13 4.91
CA LEU A 12 -11.23 12.69 4.19
C LEU A 12 -10.85 14.03 4.81
N ALA A 13 -9.56 14.31 4.93
CA ALA A 13 -9.10 15.61 5.41
C ALA A 13 -9.38 16.70 4.36
N PHE A 14 -9.58 17.92 4.81
CA PHE A 14 -9.80 19.06 3.94
C PHE A 14 -9.09 20.29 4.50
N SER A 15 -8.17 20.88 3.74
CA SER A 15 -7.52 22.14 4.09
C SER A 15 -7.99 23.26 3.17
N HIS A 16 -7.86 23.07 1.87
CA HIS A 16 -8.26 24.01 0.84
C HIS A 16 -8.43 23.30 -0.51
N GLN A 17 -9.07 23.98 -1.45
CA GLN A 17 -9.12 23.58 -2.84
C GLN A 17 -8.26 24.54 -3.66
N TYR A 18 -7.40 23.98 -4.51
CA TYR A 18 -6.64 24.74 -5.48
C TYR A 18 -6.86 24.11 -6.86
N ARG A 19 -7.56 24.86 -7.72
CA ARG A 19 -7.98 24.42 -9.06
C ARG A 19 -8.79 23.11 -8.99
N ASP A 20 -8.29 22.09 -9.66
CA ASP A 20 -8.84 20.76 -9.83
C ASP A 20 -8.35 19.77 -8.76
N SER A 21 -7.69 20.25 -7.70
CA SER A 21 -7.26 19.41 -6.58
C SER A 21 -7.67 19.94 -5.22
N ILE A 22 -7.96 18.98 -4.36
CA ILE A 22 -8.36 19.17 -2.97
C ILE A 22 -7.23 18.68 -2.08
N PHE A 23 -6.88 19.50 -1.10
CA PHE A 23 -5.76 19.23 -0.23
C PHE A 23 -6.23 18.72 1.13
N PRO A 24 -5.50 17.77 1.74
CA PRO A 24 -4.27 17.12 1.25
C PRO A 24 -4.51 16.21 0.03
N LEU A 25 -3.47 15.93 -0.76
CA LEU A 25 -3.53 15.12 -1.99
C LEU A 25 -4.10 13.71 -1.75
N HIS A 26 -3.98 13.18 -0.53
CA HIS A 26 -4.64 11.94 -0.11
C HIS A 26 -6.16 11.98 -0.36
N THR A 27 -6.79 13.14 -0.15
CA THR A 27 -8.22 13.37 -0.43
C THR A 27 -8.48 13.38 -1.93
N SER A 28 -7.66 14.10 -2.72
CA SER A 28 -7.76 14.08 -4.18
C SER A 28 -7.63 12.67 -4.76
N ILE A 29 -6.68 11.88 -4.27
CA ILE A 29 -6.47 10.49 -4.67
C ILE A 29 -7.70 9.63 -4.37
N SER A 30 -8.25 9.76 -3.15
CA SER A 30 -9.43 9.00 -2.73
C SER A 30 -10.67 9.32 -3.58
N LEU A 31 -10.90 10.61 -3.85
CA LEU A 31 -12.01 11.08 -4.70
C LEU A 31 -11.83 10.68 -6.17
N PHE A 32 -10.60 10.70 -6.67
CA PHE A 32 -10.27 10.24 -8.02
C PHE A 32 -10.56 8.74 -8.19
N LEU A 33 -10.18 7.91 -7.21
CA LEU A 33 -10.49 6.48 -7.24
C LEU A 33 -12.00 6.22 -7.18
N LEU A 34 -12.75 6.92 -6.31
CA LEU A 34 -14.21 6.80 -6.28
C LEU A 34 -14.84 7.12 -7.65
N SER A 35 -14.33 8.16 -8.31
CA SER A 35 -14.78 8.57 -9.65
C SER A 35 -14.41 7.57 -10.74
N TYR A 36 -13.20 6.99 -10.68
CA TYR A 36 -12.73 5.93 -11.57
C TYR A 36 -13.59 4.67 -11.45
N CYS A 37 -13.86 4.25 -10.21
CA CYS A 37 -14.68 3.07 -9.91
C CYS A 37 -16.18 3.29 -10.16
N ASP A 38 -16.62 4.54 -10.34
CA ASP A 38 -18.03 4.94 -10.32
C ASP A 38 -18.74 4.44 -9.05
N CYS A 39 -18.06 4.60 -7.91
CA CYS A 39 -18.47 4.02 -6.64
C CYS A 39 -19.25 5.03 -5.80
N LYS A 40 -20.51 4.70 -5.49
CA LYS A 40 -21.42 5.51 -4.66
C LYS A 40 -21.83 4.79 -3.36
N LEU A 41 -21.06 3.77 -2.97
CA LEU A 41 -21.34 2.95 -1.79
C LEU A 41 -21.01 3.65 -0.47
N PHE A 42 -20.14 4.66 -0.51
CA PHE A 42 -19.63 5.35 0.66
C PHE A 42 -20.31 6.70 0.81
N LYS A 43 -20.71 7.03 2.05
CA LYS A 43 -21.05 8.40 2.40
C LYS A 43 -19.78 9.18 2.68
N VAL A 44 -19.51 10.22 1.90
CA VAL A 44 -18.22 10.93 1.94
C VAL A 44 -18.32 12.19 2.79
N PHE A 45 -17.39 12.30 3.74
CA PHE A 45 -17.26 13.41 4.65
C PHE A 45 -15.91 14.10 4.51
N LEU A 46 -15.92 15.41 4.32
CA LEU A 46 -14.73 16.24 4.43
C LEU A 46 -14.59 16.78 5.86
N VAL A 47 -13.37 16.75 6.37
CA VAL A 47 -13.03 17.20 7.72
C VAL A 47 -12.00 18.32 7.63
N PRO A 48 -12.38 19.58 7.93
CA PRO A 48 -11.46 20.70 7.99
C PRO A 48 -10.25 20.43 8.89
N THR A 49 -9.05 20.71 8.39
CA THR A 49 -7.79 20.60 9.16
C THR A 49 -7.41 21.90 9.88
N GLY A 50 -8.13 23.01 9.63
CA GLY A 50 -7.92 24.32 10.25
C GLY A 50 -9.26 25.03 10.57
N GLU A 51 -9.20 26.12 11.34
CA GLU A 51 -10.39 26.81 11.88
C GLU A 51 -11.12 27.68 10.84
N ASP A 52 -10.48 28.05 9.72
CA ASP A 52 -10.95 29.03 8.73
C ASP A 52 -11.49 28.44 7.41
N VAL A 53 -12.01 27.21 7.43
CA VAL A 53 -12.66 26.65 6.23
C VAL A 53 -14.09 27.17 6.14
N GLY A 54 -14.29 28.28 5.43
CA GLY A 54 -15.62 28.84 5.17
C GLY A 54 -16.55 27.82 4.49
N ASP A 55 -17.69 27.55 5.14
CA ASP A 55 -18.70 26.52 4.80
C ASP A 55 -19.29 26.56 3.38
N GLN A 56 -19.09 27.64 2.62
CA GLN A 56 -19.95 27.93 1.45
C GLN A 56 -19.31 27.71 0.07
N CYS A 57 -17.99 27.54 -0.05
CA CYS A 57 -17.32 27.45 -1.36
C CYS A 57 -17.01 26.02 -1.82
N VAL A 58 -16.87 25.07 -0.88
CA VAL A 58 -16.33 23.72 -1.17
C VAL A 58 -17.36 22.81 -1.86
N THR A 59 -18.65 22.97 -1.55
CA THR A 59 -19.67 21.98 -1.95
C THR A 59 -20.10 22.05 -3.42
N LYS A 60 -19.85 23.16 -4.14
CA LYS A 60 -20.39 23.34 -5.51
C LYS A 60 -19.49 22.84 -6.63
N ASN A 61 -18.19 22.60 -6.36
CA ASN A 61 -17.20 22.28 -7.41
C ASN A 61 -16.50 20.92 -7.20
N LEU A 62 -16.98 20.12 -6.24
CA LEU A 62 -16.30 18.91 -5.80
C LEU A 62 -16.81 17.65 -6.54
N ALA A 63 -15.99 17.12 -7.45
CA ALA A 63 -16.09 15.76 -8.00
C ALA A 63 -17.46 15.34 -8.58
N GLY A 64 -18.07 16.17 -9.43
CA GLY A 64 -19.20 15.77 -10.28
C GLY A 64 -20.39 15.18 -9.50
N ASP A 65 -20.71 13.91 -9.75
CA ASP A 65 -21.87 13.18 -9.22
C ASP A 65 -21.75 12.73 -7.74
N LEU A 66 -20.64 13.03 -7.06
CA LEU A 66 -20.37 12.52 -5.71
C LEU A 66 -20.91 13.47 -4.64
N GLU A 67 -21.84 13.01 -3.82
CA GLU A 67 -22.35 13.79 -2.70
C GLU A 67 -21.34 13.81 -1.55
N VAL A 68 -20.89 14.99 -1.16
CA VAL A 68 -19.89 15.20 -0.12
C VAL A 68 -20.43 16.12 0.97
N GLN A 69 -20.24 15.75 2.23
CA GLN A 69 -20.71 16.52 3.39
C GLN A 69 -19.53 17.05 4.19
N LEU A 70 -19.58 18.32 4.61
CA LEU A 70 -18.56 18.89 5.48
C LEU A 70 -18.94 18.66 6.94
N ILE A 71 -18.02 18.15 7.74
CA ILE A 71 -18.20 17.98 9.19
C ILE A 71 -16.97 18.47 9.95
N SER A 72 -17.19 18.96 11.16
CA SER A 72 -16.11 19.33 12.07
C SER A 72 -15.43 18.10 12.66
N ARG A 73 -14.18 18.26 13.11
CA ARG A 73 -13.38 17.18 13.71
C ARG A 73 -14.04 16.56 14.95
N CYS A 74 -14.80 17.32 15.74
CA CYS A 74 -15.48 16.81 16.93
C CYS A 74 -16.70 15.93 16.60
N GLN A 75 -17.21 15.97 15.38
CA GLN A 75 -18.29 15.10 14.90
C GLN A 75 -17.80 13.74 14.42
N LEU A 76 -16.48 13.54 14.32
CA LEU A 76 -15.91 12.25 13.96
C LEU A 76 -16.16 11.20 15.05
N PRO A 77 -16.40 9.93 14.69
CA PRO A 77 -16.34 8.83 15.66
C PRO A 77 -15.00 8.83 16.40
N VAL A 78 -15.00 8.55 17.70
CA VAL A 78 -13.79 8.60 18.55
C VAL A 78 -12.65 7.73 17.99
N VAL A 79 -12.99 6.55 17.45
CA VAL A 79 -12.02 5.65 16.80
C VAL A 79 -11.38 6.30 15.57
N VAL A 80 -12.15 7.06 14.78
CA VAL A 80 -11.65 7.77 13.60
C VAL A 80 -10.80 8.98 14.00
N GLN A 81 -11.16 9.68 15.08
CA GLN A 81 -10.34 10.79 15.62
C GLN A 81 -8.94 10.34 16.04
N SER A 82 -8.80 9.05 16.37
CA SER A 82 -7.53 8.42 16.74
C SER A 82 -6.69 7.99 15.52
N CYS A 83 -7.18 8.24 14.30
CA CYS A 83 -6.52 7.88 13.06
C CYS A 83 -6.22 9.11 12.20
N SER A 84 -5.14 9.04 11.43
CA SER A 84 -4.93 9.95 10.30
C SER A 84 -5.90 9.59 9.16
N LEU A 85 -6.46 10.62 8.52
CA LEU A 85 -7.33 10.47 7.35
C LEU A 85 -6.49 10.21 6.08
N PRO A 86 -6.96 9.42 5.11
CA PRO A 86 -8.34 8.93 4.96
C PRO A 86 -8.67 7.78 5.90
N ALA A 87 -9.94 7.70 6.31
CA ALA A 87 -10.45 6.59 7.12
C ALA A 87 -11.87 6.21 6.72
N VAL A 88 -12.18 4.91 6.72
CA VAL A 88 -13.52 4.36 6.54
C VAL A 88 -14.01 3.78 7.86
N PHE A 89 -15.22 4.16 8.25
CA PHE A 89 -15.90 3.61 9.42
C PHE A 89 -17.20 2.94 9.00
N VAL A 90 -17.43 1.73 9.52
CA VAL A 90 -18.70 1.03 9.30
C VAL A 90 -19.68 1.50 10.38
N LYS A 91 -20.80 2.11 9.96
CA LYS A 91 -21.80 2.66 10.89
C LYS A 91 -22.41 1.55 11.75
N ASP A 92 -22.63 1.87 13.02
CA ASP A 92 -23.16 0.95 14.04
C ASP A 92 -22.28 -0.28 14.30
N ASP A 93 -21.05 -0.27 13.80
CA ASP A 93 -20.07 -1.33 13.98
C ASP A 93 -18.79 -0.80 14.66
N LYS A 94 -17.94 -1.70 15.14
CA LYS A 94 -16.72 -1.39 15.91
C LYS A 94 -15.46 -1.32 15.04
N PHE A 95 -15.60 -1.18 13.72
CA PHE A 95 -14.53 -1.38 12.76
C PHE A 95 -14.18 -0.11 11.99
N CYS A 96 -12.90 0.27 12.04
CA CYS A 96 -12.31 1.41 11.35
C CYS A 96 -11.17 0.94 10.45
N ARG A 97 -11.09 1.47 9.23
CA ARG A 97 -9.98 1.26 8.29
C ARG A 97 -9.30 2.59 8.08
N ALA A 98 -8.00 2.69 8.31
CA ALA A 98 -7.27 3.94 8.19
C ALA A 98 -5.99 3.80 7.38
N GLY A 99 -5.67 4.86 6.65
CA GLY A 99 -4.53 4.96 5.76
C GLY A 99 -4.90 4.79 4.29
N LEU A 100 -4.18 5.51 3.43
CA LEU A 100 -4.53 5.63 2.02
C LEU A 100 -4.61 4.27 1.35
N SER A 101 -3.53 3.48 1.40
CA SER A 101 -3.49 2.19 0.72
C SER A 101 -4.57 1.24 1.24
N VAL A 102 -4.82 1.23 2.54
CA VAL A 102 -5.88 0.42 3.17
C VAL A 102 -7.26 0.84 2.66
N VAL A 103 -7.57 2.14 2.68
CA VAL A 103 -8.85 2.69 2.26
C VAL A 103 -9.10 2.49 0.75
N LEU A 104 -8.12 2.78 -0.10
CA LEU A 104 -8.25 2.61 -1.55
C LEU A 104 -8.50 1.15 -1.93
N ARG A 105 -7.76 0.23 -1.29
CA ARG A 105 -7.96 -1.21 -1.50
C ARG A 105 -9.34 -1.67 -1.06
N HIS A 106 -9.87 -1.10 0.04
CA HIS A 106 -11.22 -1.38 0.52
C HIS A 106 -12.29 -0.85 -0.47
N ILE A 107 -12.13 0.37 -1.00
CA ILE A 107 -13.02 0.93 -2.03
C ILE A 107 -13.07 0.02 -3.26
N ILE A 108 -11.92 -0.48 -3.73
CA ILE A 108 -11.83 -1.40 -4.86
C ILE A 108 -12.57 -2.71 -4.58
N GLN A 109 -12.34 -3.29 -3.40
CA GLN A 109 -13.00 -4.55 -2.99
C GLN A 109 -14.52 -4.37 -2.89
N LYS A 110 -15.00 -3.31 -2.23
CA LYS A 110 -16.43 -3.00 -2.12
C LYS A 110 -17.09 -2.73 -3.45
N THR A 111 -16.41 -2.05 -4.36
CA THR A 111 -16.91 -1.83 -5.72
C THR A 111 -17.12 -3.16 -6.45
N PHE A 112 -16.16 -4.08 -6.36
CA PHE A 112 -16.27 -5.40 -6.98
C PHE A 112 -17.30 -6.32 -6.28
N GLU A 113 -17.42 -6.25 -4.96
CA GLU A 113 -18.45 -6.99 -4.20
C GLU A 113 -19.86 -6.55 -4.60
N ALA A 114 -20.08 -5.25 -4.82
CA ALA A 114 -21.36 -4.71 -5.26
C ALA A 114 -21.66 -4.99 -6.74
N ASP A 115 -20.63 -5.03 -7.59
CA ASP A 115 -20.75 -5.32 -9.01
C ASP A 115 -19.60 -6.23 -9.51
N PRO A 116 -19.79 -7.56 -9.47
CA PRO A 116 -18.79 -8.52 -9.91
C PRO A 116 -18.43 -8.46 -11.41
N SER A 117 -19.17 -7.67 -12.22
CA SER A 117 -18.83 -7.45 -13.62
C SER A 117 -17.59 -6.55 -13.81
N LYS A 118 -17.29 -5.69 -12.81
CA LYS A 118 -16.14 -4.77 -12.79
C LYS A 118 -14.82 -5.47 -12.43
N LYS A 119 -14.45 -6.51 -13.19
CA LYS A 119 -13.20 -7.26 -12.97
C LYS A 119 -11.95 -6.39 -13.15
N ASP A 120 -12.01 -5.46 -14.08
CA ASP A 120 -10.99 -4.43 -14.34
C ASP A 120 -10.65 -3.61 -13.08
N VAL A 121 -11.67 -3.25 -12.29
CA VAL A 121 -11.46 -2.54 -11.01
C VAL A 121 -10.73 -3.43 -10.01
N LEU A 122 -11.07 -4.73 -9.93
CA LEU A 122 -10.39 -5.65 -9.01
C LEU A 122 -8.92 -5.88 -9.40
N GLU A 123 -8.62 -5.85 -10.71
CA GLU A 123 -7.26 -6.01 -11.24
C GLU A 123 -6.32 -4.86 -10.85
N LEU A 124 -6.86 -3.69 -10.46
CA LEU A 124 -6.07 -2.59 -9.89
C LEU A 124 -5.28 -3.01 -8.65
N LEU A 125 -5.72 -4.04 -7.92
CA LEU A 125 -4.98 -4.57 -6.77
C LEU A 125 -3.71 -5.33 -7.18
N GLY A 126 -3.43 -5.47 -8.48
CA GLY A 126 -2.26 -6.13 -9.03
C GLY A 126 -2.30 -7.64 -8.87
N PHE A 127 -1.19 -8.30 -9.25
CA PHE A 127 -1.06 -9.75 -9.17
C PHE A 127 -1.29 -10.25 -7.73
N LYS A 128 -2.14 -11.28 -7.56
CA LYS A 128 -2.55 -11.80 -6.24
C LYS A 128 -3.06 -10.72 -5.26
N LYS A 129 -3.55 -9.59 -5.77
CA LYS A 129 -4.04 -8.45 -5.00
C LYS A 129 -2.97 -7.84 -4.07
N THR A 130 -1.70 -7.78 -4.47
CA THR A 130 -0.59 -7.32 -3.61
C THR A 130 -0.14 -5.87 -3.81
N CYS A 131 -0.61 -5.15 -4.83
CA CYS A 131 -0.27 -3.75 -5.08
C CYS A 131 -0.56 -2.89 -3.84
N LEU A 132 0.43 -2.14 -3.35
CA LEU A 132 0.36 -1.31 -2.13
C LEU A 132 -0.20 -2.04 -0.89
N LYS A 133 0.00 -3.37 -0.78
CA LYS A 133 -0.46 -4.15 0.38
C LYS A 133 0.51 -4.12 1.55
N ALA A 134 1.81 -3.95 1.28
CA ALA A 134 2.85 -3.93 2.29
C ALA A 134 2.85 -2.60 3.06
N CYS A 135 3.33 -2.59 4.29
CA CYS A 135 3.40 -1.37 5.08
C CYS A 135 4.49 -0.42 4.53
N ALA A 136 4.28 0.90 4.67
CA ALA A 136 5.21 1.92 4.19
C ALA A 136 6.57 1.92 4.93
N GLU A 137 6.68 1.21 6.05
CA GLU A 137 7.90 1.07 6.85
C GLU A 137 8.80 -0.06 6.34
N VAL A 138 8.22 -1.01 5.59
CA VAL A 138 8.95 -2.17 5.02
C VAL A 138 9.02 -2.13 3.50
N SER A 139 8.11 -1.42 2.84
CA SER A 139 8.07 -1.27 1.39
C SER A 139 8.42 0.16 0.99
N GLN A 140 9.63 0.34 0.44
CA GLN A 140 10.05 1.62 -0.13
C GLN A 140 9.08 2.11 -1.21
N TRP A 141 8.56 1.19 -2.03
CA TRP A 141 7.58 1.51 -3.07
C TRP A 141 6.25 2.01 -2.50
N THR A 142 5.70 1.31 -1.50
CA THR A 142 4.46 1.74 -0.85
C THR A 142 4.65 3.09 -0.18
N ARG A 143 5.77 3.29 0.51
CA ARG A 143 6.14 4.59 1.10
C ARG A 143 6.20 5.71 0.07
N LEU A 144 6.85 5.45 -1.06
CA LEU A 144 7.03 6.42 -2.13
C LEU A 144 5.68 6.90 -2.67
N CYS A 145 4.78 5.96 -2.97
CA CYS A 145 3.46 6.25 -3.52
C CYS A 145 2.52 6.89 -2.49
N GLU A 146 2.45 6.30 -1.29
CA GLU A 146 1.46 6.65 -0.27
C GLU A 146 1.83 7.90 0.53
N ILE A 147 3.13 8.14 0.78
CA ILE A 147 3.59 9.15 1.73
C ILE A 147 4.49 10.17 1.04
N SER A 148 5.61 9.71 0.46
CA SER A 148 6.69 10.63 0.06
C SER A 148 6.29 11.55 -1.08
N ILE A 149 5.75 11.02 -2.19
CA ILE A 149 5.35 11.84 -3.35
C ILE A 149 4.21 12.80 -3.01
N PRO A 150 3.10 12.38 -2.38
CA PRO A 150 2.04 13.31 -1.98
C PRO A 150 2.59 14.48 -1.14
N LEU A 151 3.38 14.20 -0.11
CA LEU A 151 3.94 15.24 0.75
C LEU A 151 4.96 16.13 0.03
N ALA A 152 5.79 15.56 -0.84
CA ALA A 152 6.77 16.31 -1.62
C ALA A 152 6.08 17.28 -2.59
N VAL A 153 5.02 16.85 -3.25
CA VAL A 153 4.22 17.70 -4.14
C VAL A 153 3.47 18.78 -3.35
N GLU A 154 2.85 18.45 -2.21
CA GLU A 154 2.20 19.46 -1.35
C GLU A 154 3.17 20.55 -0.90
N ARG A 155 4.39 20.18 -0.47
CA ARG A 155 5.46 21.13 -0.12
C ARG A 155 5.89 21.97 -1.32
N PHE A 156 6.02 21.34 -2.49
CA PHE A 156 6.38 22.03 -3.73
C PHE A 156 5.35 23.10 -4.12
N LEU A 157 4.07 22.80 -3.96
CA LEU A 157 2.98 23.72 -4.31
C LEU A 157 2.82 24.89 -3.32
N THR A 158 3.20 24.69 -2.06
CA THR A 158 3.11 25.70 -1.00
C THR A 158 4.38 26.55 -0.86
N ALA A 159 5.51 26.09 -1.39
CA ALA A 159 6.77 26.81 -1.32
C ALA A 159 6.74 28.13 -2.12
N SER A 160 7.38 29.17 -1.58
CA SER A 160 7.63 30.42 -2.31
C SER A 160 8.41 30.15 -3.61
N PRO A 161 8.22 30.93 -4.69
CA PRO A 161 8.88 30.72 -5.99
C PRO A 161 10.41 30.57 -5.91
N GLU A 162 11.05 31.24 -4.95
CA GLU A 162 12.51 31.21 -4.72
C GLU A 162 13.02 29.84 -4.22
N HIS A 163 12.23 29.15 -3.40
CA HIS A 163 12.54 27.82 -2.85
C HIS A 163 12.04 26.68 -3.75
N CYS A 164 11.24 27.02 -4.75
CA CYS A 164 10.61 26.08 -5.66
C CYS A 164 11.42 25.94 -6.96
N GLN A 165 12.74 26.13 -6.98
CA GLN A 165 13.53 26.05 -8.21
C GLN A 165 13.86 24.60 -8.63
N THR A 166 14.11 23.71 -7.67
CA THR A 166 14.52 22.33 -7.95
C THR A 166 13.33 21.37 -8.06
N ILE A 167 13.52 20.24 -8.75
CA ILE A 167 12.55 19.14 -8.78
C ILE A 167 12.63 18.41 -7.44
N PRO A 168 11.50 18.07 -6.78
CA PRO A 168 11.53 17.35 -5.52
C PRO A 168 12.27 15.99 -5.66
N PRO A 169 13.11 15.62 -4.69
CA PRO A 169 13.88 14.36 -4.75
C PRO A 169 13.01 13.12 -4.94
N ASP A 170 11.81 13.09 -4.35
CA ASP A 170 10.88 11.96 -4.48
C ASP A 170 10.31 11.81 -5.90
N ILE A 171 10.20 12.92 -6.66
CA ILE A 171 9.82 12.90 -8.07
C ILE A 171 10.99 12.34 -8.92
N LEU A 172 12.22 12.76 -8.64
CA LEU A 172 13.41 12.21 -9.28
C LEU A 172 13.61 10.72 -8.96
N LEU A 173 13.27 10.30 -7.73
CA LEU A 173 13.27 8.90 -7.35
C LEU A 173 12.23 8.10 -8.13
N PHE A 174 11.03 8.66 -8.37
CA PHE A 174 10.03 8.02 -9.22
C PHE A 174 10.48 7.90 -10.68
N GLU A 175 11.08 8.97 -11.24
CA GLU A 175 11.68 8.94 -12.58
C GLU A 175 12.73 7.81 -12.68
N ARG A 176 13.63 7.70 -11.71
CA ARG A 176 14.63 6.62 -11.65
C ARG A 176 13.97 5.24 -11.58
N LYS A 177 12.94 5.09 -10.74
CA LYS A 177 12.21 3.82 -10.59
C LYS A 177 11.56 3.36 -11.89
N LEU A 178 11.01 4.29 -12.70
CA LEU A 178 10.46 3.95 -14.02
C LEU A 178 11.53 3.48 -15.01
N GLY A 179 12.81 3.76 -14.76
CA GLY A 179 13.93 3.30 -15.59
C GLY A 179 14.53 1.96 -15.14
N GLU A 180 14.09 1.41 -14.00
CA GLU A 180 14.53 0.11 -13.52
C GLU A 180 13.87 -1.03 -14.34
N PRO A 181 14.54 -2.18 -14.52
CA PRO A 181 13.95 -3.29 -15.25
C PRO A 181 12.78 -3.92 -14.48
N VAL A 182 11.69 -4.19 -15.19
CA VAL A 182 10.48 -4.78 -14.62
C VAL A 182 10.64 -6.29 -14.45
N ARG A 183 10.11 -6.82 -13.34
CA ARG A 183 9.85 -8.27 -13.18
C ARG A 183 8.36 -8.52 -13.03
N VAL A 184 7.80 -9.39 -13.87
CA VAL A 184 6.38 -9.77 -13.81
C VAL A 184 6.18 -11.27 -13.61
N HIS A 185 4.97 -11.66 -13.21
CA HIS A 185 4.56 -13.05 -13.26
C HIS A 185 4.57 -13.53 -14.72
N ASN A 186 5.36 -14.56 -15.04
CA ASN A 186 5.72 -15.01 -16.39
C ASN A 186 6.76 -14.16 -17.13
N ASP A 187 7.66 -13.48 -16.41
CA ASP A 187 8.77 -12.67 -16.94
C ASP A 187 9.48 -13.32 -18.14
N ASP A 188 10.00 -14.54 -17.96
CA ASP A 188 10.69 -15.29 -19.00
C ASP A 188 9.85 -15.50 -20.27
N LYS A 189 8.53 -15.73 -20.12
CA LYS A 189 7.63 -15.93 -21.27
C LYS A 189 7.53 -14.64 -22.09
N ILE A 190 7.34 -13.51 -21.43
CA ILE A 190 7.15 -12.21 -22.09
C ILE A 190 8.47 -11.73 -22.70
N ARG A 191 9.59 -11.90 -21.99
CA ARG A 191 10.93 -11.55 -22.50
C ARG A 191 11.32 -12.39 -23.72
N ARG A 192 10.91 -13.67 -23.77
CA ARG A 192 11.08 -14.51 -24.97
C ARG A 192 10.22 -14.05 -26.15
N GLN A 193 9.00 -13.56 -25.89
CA GLN A 193 8.18 -12.92 -26.92
C GLN A 193 8.81 -11.61 -27.43
N LYS A 194 9.40 -10.80 -26.53
CA LYS A 194 10.12 -9.56 -26.89
C LYS A 194 11.29 -9.88 -27.82
N LEU A 195 12.06 -10.91 -27.48
CA LEU A 195 13.16 -11.41 -28.30
C LEU A 195 12.69 -11.91 -29.68
N GLN A 196 11.53 -12.56 -29.75
CA GLN A 196 10.92 -12.99 -31.01
C GLN A 196 10.56 -11.80 -31.90
N GLN A 197 9.90 -10.77 -31.35
CA GLN A 197 9.52 -9.59 -32.10
C GLN A 197 10.73 -8.77 -32.57
N GLN A 198 11.73 -8.56 -31.70
CA GLN A 198 12.97 -7.86 -32.06
C GLN A 198 13.70 -8.57 -33.22
N LYS A 199 13.74 -9.91 -33.21
CA LYS A 199 14.36 -10.70 -34.28
C LYS A 199 13.51 -10.76 -35.56
N ALA A 200 12.19 -10.72 -35.46
CA ALA A 200 11.30 -10.65 -36.62
C ALA A 200 11.40 -9.28 -37.30
N GLY A 201 11.43 -8.19 -36.53
CA GLY A 201 11.67 -6.84 -37.03
C GLY A 201 13.05 -6.68 -37.68
N ALA A 202 14.10 -7.26 -37.08
CA ALA A 202 15.44 -7.27 -37.67
C ALA A 202 15.53 -8.05 -39.00
N LYS A 203 14.70 -9.09 -39.19
CA LYS A 203 14.62 -9.82 -40.47
C LYS A 203 13.83 -9.08 -41.55
N ALA A 204 12.83 -8.28 -41.16
CA ALA A 204 12.06 -7.45 -42.09
C ALA A 204 12.82 -6.19 -42.54
N ALA A 205 13.79 -5.72 -41.75
CA ALA A 205 14.61 -4.55 -42.04
C ALA A 205 15.82 -4.82 -42.97
N VAL A 206 16.01 -6.05 -43.47
CA VAL A 206 17.06 -6.36 -44.46
C VAL A 206 16.48 -6.15 -45.88
N PRO A 207 16.99 -5.21 -46.69
CA PRO A 207 16.51 -5.02 -48.05
C PRO A 207 16.95 -6.20 -48.91
N VAL A 208 16.00 -6.91 -49.52
CA VAL A 208 16.28 -7.85 -50.60
C VAL A 208 16.69 -7.03 -51.82
N LEU A 209 17.99 -7.03 -52.15
CA LEU A 209 18.48 -6.61 -53.45
C LEU A 209 18.20 -7.73 -54.45
N GLY A 210 17.31 -7.49 -55.43
CA GLY A 210 17.20 -8.36 -56.61
C GLY A 210 15.87 -8.30 -57.37
N GLU A 211 15.90 -7.52 -58.45
CA GLU A 211 15.19 -7.67 -59.74
C GLU A 211 13.78 -7.08 -59.97
N GLU A 212 13.68 -6.50 -61.17
CA GLU A 212 12.73 -5.52 -61.69
C GLU A 212 11.40 -6.13 -62.19
N ALA A 213 10.30 -5.38 -62.09
CA ALA A 213 9.56 -4.81 -63.23
C ALA A 213 8.03 -4.65 -62.98
N THR A 214 7.58 -3.41 -63.23
CA THR A 214 6.30 -2.94 -63.80
C THR A 214 4.97 -2.99 -63.04
N GLU A 215 4.38 -1.78 -63.05
CA GLU A 215 2.96 -1.36 -63.06
C GLU A 215 2.39 -0.63 -61.84
N GLU A 216 1.80 0.52 -62.19
CA GLU A 216 1.25 1.58 -61.38
C GLU A 216 0.07 1.13 -60.52
N LEU A 217 -0.03 1.60 -59.26
CA LEU A 217 -1.28 1.96 -58.58
C LEU A 217 -0.96 2.81 -57.34
N LYS A 218 -1.71 3.90 -57.17
CA LYS A 218 -1.54 5.00 -56.20
C LYS A 218 -1.43 4.52 -54.74
N PRO A 219 -0.62 5.15 -53.86
CA PRO A 219 -0.74 4.97 -52.42
C PRO A 219 -1.85 5.89 -51.89
N GLU A 220 -2.90 5.31 -51.33
CA GLU A 220 -3.77 5.98 -50.35
C GLU A 220 -2.96 6.23 -49.07
N GLU A 221 -3.09 7.43 -48.52
CA GLU A 221 -2.47 7.84 -47.27
C GLU A 221 -3.03 7.03 -46.09
N VAL A 222 -2.29 6.02 -45.64
CA VAL A 222 -2.49 5.40 -44.33
C VAL A 222 -1.52 6.09 -43.36
N HIS A 223 -2.07 6.86 -42.43
CA HIS A 223 -1.32 7.41 -41.30
C HIS A 223 -0.60 6.28 -40.55
N GLU A 224 0.71 6.16 -40.72
CA GLU A 224 1.58 5.22 -40.01
C GLU A 224 1.74 5.68 -38.55
N HIS A 225 1.04 5.02 -37.63
CA HIS A 225 1.44 5.01 -36.22
C HIS A 225 2.66 4.10 -36.06
N PRO A 226 3.68 4.49 -35.26
CA PRO A 226 4.87 3.67 -35.05
C PRO A 226 4.50 2.32 -34.40
N PRO A 227 5.28 1.24 -34.64
CA PRO A 227 4.97 -0.07 -34.11
C PRO A 227 4.92 -0.03 -32.58
N SER A 228 3.74 -0.28 -32.00
CA SER A 228 3.54 -0.36 -30.55
C SER A 228 4.49 -1.40 -29.96
N SER A 229 5.27 -1.04 -28.94
CA SER A 229 6.16 -1.99 -28.25
C SER A 229 5.38 -3.21 -27.74
N LEU A 230 6.03 -4.37 -27.63
CA LEU A 230 5.40 -5.58 -27.09
C LEU A 230 4.76 -5.28 -25.73
N GLU A 231 5.48 -4.55 -24.88
CA GLU A 231 5.02 -4.16 -23.55
C GLU A 231 3.70 -3.41 -23.59
N LEU A 232 3.56 -2.43 -24.51
CA LEU A 232 2.31 -1.71 -24.72
C LEU A 232 1.20 -2.68 -25.14
N SER A 233 1.47 -3.57 -26.10
CA SER A 233 0.46 -4.54 -26.55
C SER A 233 0.01 -5.48 -25.41
N VAL A 234 0.94 -5.96 -24.58
CA VAL A 234 0.66 -6.83 -23.42
C VAL A 234 -0.12 -6.08 -22.35
N ALA A 235 0.22 -4.82 -22.11
CA ALA A 235 -0.45 -3.95 -21.15
C ALA A 235 -1.91 -3.67 -21.55
N PHE A 236 -2.14 -3.27 -22.80
CA PHE A 236 -3.48 -2.99 -23.32
C PHE A 236 -4.37 -4.23 -23.45
N SER A 237 -3.79 -5.39 -23.79
CA SER A 237 -4.57 -6.65 -23.86
C SER A 237 -5.18 -7.01 -22.51
N LYS A 238 -4.44 -6.81 -21.41
CA LYS A 238 -4.99 -6.99 -20.06
C LYS A 238 -6.04 -5.94 -19.71
N LEU A 239 -5.79 -4.66 -20.02
CA LEU A 239 -6.76 -3.58 -19.75
C LEU A 239 -8.11 -3.80 -20.44
N LEU A 240 -8.13 -4.43 -21.62
CA LEU A 240 -9.35 -4.74 -22.37
C LEU A 240 -10.02 -6.06 -21.94
N ALA A 241 -9.48 -6.75 -20.92
CA ALA A 241 -9.92 -8.09 -20.49
C ALA A 241 -10.03 -9.08 -21.65
N GLN A 242 -9.24 -8.89 -22.71
CA GLN A 242 -9.15 -9.82 -23.81
C GLN A 242 -8.13 -10.89 -23.42
N GLU A 243 -8.57 -12.15 -23.34
CA GLU A 243 -7.62 -13.26 -23.32
C GLU A 243 -6.80 -13.16 -24.61
N ALA A 244 -5.50 -12.90 -24.47
CA ALA A 244 -4.59 -13.00 -25.60
C ALA A 244 -4.79 -14.40 -26.18
N PRO A 245 -5.07 -14.55 -27.49
CA PRO A 245 -5.24 -15.86 -28.08
C PRO A 245 -3.98 -16.68 -27.76
N ASP A 246 -4.17 -17.88 -27.22
CA ASP A 246 -3.10 -18.86 -27.06
C ASP A 246 -2.61 -19.23 -28.46
N ALA A 247 -1.73 -18.40 -29.02
CA ALA A 247 -1.05 -18.70 -30.24
C ALA A 247 -0.14 -19.89 -29.94
N ILE A 248 -0.59 -21.08 -30.29
CA ILE A 248 0.21 -22.30 -30.39
C ILE A 248 1.18 -22.13 -31.57
N ASN A 249 2.02 -21.10 -31.52
CA ASN A 249 3.18 -21.01 -32.38
C ASN A 249 4.29 -21.78 -31.67
N ARG A 250 4.67 -22.93 -32.24
CA ARG A 250 5.84 -23.70 -31.79
C ARG A 250 7.05 -22.75 -31.78
N GLU A 251 7.45 -22.31 -30.58
CA GLU A 251 8.62 -21.46 -30.40
C GLU A 251 9.84 -22.10 -31.07
N ALA A 252 10.61 -21.30 -31.80
CA ALA A 252 11.78 -21.81 -32.48
C ALA A 252 12.83 -22.31 -31.46
N PRO A 253 13.51 -23.45 -31.73
CA PRO A 253 14.33 -24.16 -30.74
C PRO A 253 15.51 -23.33 -30.19
N HIS A 254 15.95 -22.30 -30.91
CA HIS A 254 17.03 -21.40 -30.49
C HIS A 254 16.58 -20.36 -29.44
N ILE A 255 15.29 -20.01 -29.38
CA ILE A 255 14.73 -19.10 -28.35
C ILE A 255 14.46 -19.85 -27.05
N ARG A 256 14.08 -21.13 -27.12
CA ARG A 256 13.97 -22.01 -25.94
C ARG A 256 15.30 -22.27 -25.24
N ARG A 257 16.40 -22.27 -26.01
CA ARG A 257 17.77 -22.52 -25.51
C ARG A 257 18.49 -21.27 -25.00
N THR A 258 17.92 -20.07 -25.15
CA THR A 258 18.50 -18.83 -24.62
C THR A 258 18.45 -18.82 -23.10
N LYS A 259 19.59 -18.54 -22.45
CA LYS A 259 19.68 -18.40 -20.99
C LYS A 259 18.86 -17.19 -20.54
N THR A 260 18.26 -17.26 -19.35
CA THR A 260 17.43 -16.18 -18.81
C THR A 260 18.20 -14.86 -18.63
N SER A 261 19.52 -14.93 -18.40
CA SER A 261 20.42 -13.76 -18.38
C SER A 261 20.48 -13.00 -19.70
N ASP A 262 20.26 -13.69 -20.82
CA ASP A 262 20.48 -13.16 -22.17
C ASP A 262 19.17 -12.70 -22.82
N LEU A 263 18.04 -12.79 -22.09
CA LEU A 263 16.75 -12.30 -22.56
C LEU A 263 16.66 -10.78 -22.42
N PRO A 264 16.02 -10.06 -23.36
CA PRO A 264 15.87 -8.61 -23.27
C PRO A 264 15.09 -8.24 -22.00
N LEU A 265 15.46 -7.13 -21.37
CA LEU A 265 14.76 -6.62 -20.18
C LEU A 265 13.39 -6.05 -20.57
N LEU A 266 12.46 -6.02 -19.62
CA LEU A 266 11.15 -5.40 -19.79
C LEU A 266 11.16 -3.99 -19.20
N ASP A 267 10.53 -3.07 -19.92
CA ASP A 267 10.46 -1.66 -19.54
C ASP A 267 9.13 -1.36 -18.84
N HIS A 268 9.12 -0.34 -17.99
CA HIS A 268 7.89 0.12 -17.36
C HIS A 268 6.93 0.71 -18.41
N VAL A 269 5.70 0.18 -18.43
CA VAL A 269 4.56 0.84 -19.09
C VAL A 269 3.86 1.74 -18.07
N PHE A 270 3.61 1.18 -16.89
CA PHE A 270 2.93 1.75 -15.74
C PHE A 270 3.84 1.72 -14.50
N ALA A 271 3.39 2.31 -13.40
CA ALA A 271 4.24 2.59 -12.24
C ALA A 271 4.88 1.33 -11.63
N GLU A 272 4.12 0.24 -11.46
CA GLU A 272 4.64 -1.04 -10.91
C GLU A 272 5.24 -1.98 -11.98
N GLY A 273 5.10 -1.65 -13.27
CA GLY A 273 5.63 -2.49 -14.35
C GLY A 273 4.78 -2.43 -15.61
N LEU A 274 4.36 -3.59 -16.11
CA LEU A 274 3.57 -3.66 -17.35
C LEU A 274 2.08 -3.35 -17.18
N TYR A 275 1.55 -3.48 -15.96
CA TYR A 275 0.11 -3.48 -15.73
C TYR A 275 -0.33 -2.23 -14.99
N PHE A 276 -1.48 -1.70 -15.38
CA PHE A 276 -2.12 -0.58 -14.71
C PHE A 276 -2.66 -1.02 -13.35
N THR A 277 -2.30 -0.32 -12.29
CA THR A 277 -2.64 -0.69 -10.91
C THR A 277 -3.12 0.50 -10.10
N VAL A 278 -3.54 0.27 -8.86
CA VAL A 278 -3.88 1.35 -7.93
C VAL A 278 -2.69 2.28 -7.65
N ALA A 279 -1.44 1.83 -7.81
CA ALA A 279 -0.27 2.71 -7.70
C ALA A 279 -0.31 3.84 -8.75
N ASP A 280 -0.73 3.55 -9.99
CA ASP A 280 -0.88 4.57 -11.03
C ASP A 280 -1.96 5.60 -10.65
N LEU A 281 -3.09 5.13 -10.08
CA LEU A 281 -4.18 5.99 -9.62
C LEU A 281 -3.80 6.83 -8.40
N VAL A 282 -2.90 6.35 -7.54
CA VAL A 282 -2.33 7.11 -6.43
C VAL A 282 -1.38 8.19 -6.93
N LEU A 283 -0.50 7.85 -7.88
CA LEU A 283 0.52 8.76 -8.37
C LEU A 283 -0.04 9.84 -9.30
N LEU A 284 -1.07 9.53 -10.09
CA LEU A 284 -1.59 10.41 -11.13
C LEU A 284 -2.02 11.81 -10.63
N PRO A 285 -2.87 11.96 -9.59
CA PRO A 285 -3.23 13.28 -9.08
C PRO A 285 -2.01 14.08 -8.58
N CYS A 286 -1.06 13.41 -7.94
CA CYS A 286 0.15 14.04 -7.40
C CYS A 286 1.07 14.54 -8.52
N ILE A 287 1.42 13.66 -9.47
CA ILE A 287 2.29 14.00 -10.58
C ILE A 287 1.63 15.04 -11.48
N HIS A 288 0.31 14.96 -11.69
CA HIS A 288 -0.41 15.98 -12.44
C HIS A 288 -0.24 17.37 -11.83
N GLN A 289 -0.49 17.54 -10.52
CA GLN A 289 -0.36 18.84 -9.88
C GLN A 289 1.08 19.36 -9.93
N PHE A 290 2.06 18.47 -9.77
CA PHE A 290 3.47 18.81 -9.96
C PHE A 290 3.78 19.32 -11.38
N LEU A 291 3.31 18.61 -12.42
CA LEU A 291 3.54 18.97 -13.82
C LEU A 291 2.82 20.28 -14.20
N VAL A 292 1.58 20.46 -13.74
CA VAL A 292 0.79 21.69 -13.97
C VAL A 292 1.50 22.89 -13.35
N SER A 293 1.98 22.76 -12.13
CA SER A 293 2.72 23.83 -11.45
C SER A 293 4.05 24.11 -12.15
N SER A 294 4.81 23.07 -12.50
CA SER A 294 6.10 23.18 -13.19
C SER A 294 5.97 23.86 -14.55
N LYS A 295 4.95 23.50 -15.34
CA LYS A 295 4.66 24.13 -16.64
C LYS A 295 4.38 25.63 -16.50
N LYS A 296 3.65 26.05 -15.45
CA LYS A 296 3.36 27.47 -15.19
C LYS A 296 4.58 28.27 -14.74
N GLN A 297 5.50 27.61 -14.04
CA GLN A 297 6.79 28.20 -13.65
C GLN A 297 7.80 28.22 -14.80
N GLY A 298 7.45 27.72 -16.00
CA GLY A 298 8.36 27.67 -17.15
C GLY A 298 9.53 26.70 -16.96
N LYS A 299 9.40 25.73 -16.05
CA LYS A 299 10.47 24.77 -15.79
C LYS A 299 10.64 23.80 -16.95
N SER A 300 11.90 23.55 -17.30
CA SER A 300 12.25 22.50 -18.25
C SER A 300 11.93 21.13 -17.65
N LEU A 301 11.05 20.37 -18.30
CA LEU A 301 10.74 18.98 -17.97
C LEU A 301 11.66 17.98 -18.70
N VAL A 302 12.75 18.47 -19.30
CA VAL A 302 13.69 17.66 -20.07
C VAL A 302 14.31 16.55 -19.23
N ASP A 303 14.40 16.75 -17.91
CA ASP A 303 14.96 15.77 -16.97
C ASP A 303 13.95 14.69 -16.52
N LEU A 304 12.70 14.72 -17.02
CA LEU A 304 11.64 13.78 -16.63
C LEU A 304 10.97 13.05 -17.83
N PRO A 305 11.75 12.44 -18.75
CA PRO A 305 11.20 11.78 -19.94
C PRO A 305 10.33 10.55 -19.63
N LEU A 306 10.66 9.77 -18.60
CA LEU A 306 9.93 8.55 -18.24
C LEU A 306 8.62 8.88 -17.54
N ILE A 307 8.60 9.84 -16.61
CA ILE A 307 7.37 10.36 -16.02
C ILE A 307 6.47 10.98 -17.09
N SER A 308 7.03 11.73 -18.03
CA SER A 308 6.26 12.32 -19.13
C SER A 308 5.60 11.25 -20.01
N SER A 309 6.34 10.17 -20.29
CA SER A 309 5.83 9.03 -21.07
C SER A 309 4.81 8.20 -20.29
N TRP A 310 5.06 7.94 -19.00
CA TRP A 310 4.11 7.30 -18.09
C TRP A 310 2.82 8.10 -18.00
N TYR A 311 2.91 9.42 -17.81
CA TYR A 311 1.74 10.29 -17.71
C TYR A 311 0.89 10.26 -18.97
N ARG A 312 1.49 10.26 -20.18
CA ARG A 312 0.76 10.08 -21.45
C ARG A 312 0.04 8.73 -21.51
N ARG A 313 0.73 7.63 -21.18
CA ARG A 313 0.14 6.28 -21.21
C ARG A 313 -1.01 6.12 -20.22
N VAL A 314 -0.88 6.68 -19.02
CA VAL A 314 -1.96 6.67 -18.02
C VAL A 314 -3.19 7.43 -18.51
N GLN A 315 -3.02 8.53 -19.25
CA GLN A 315 -4.14 9.25 -19.86
C GLN A 315 -4.89 8.42 -20.90
N GLU A 316 -4.26 7.45 -21.56
CA GLU A 316 -4.90 6.62 -22.59
C GLU A 316 -5.88 5.60 -21.98
N VAL A 317 -5.77 5.31 -20.69
CA VAL A 317 -6.66 4.39 -19.98
C VAL A 317 -8.09 4.98 -19.94
N PRO A 318 -9.11 4.30 -20.51
CA PRO A 318 -10.46 4.86 -20.63
C PRO A 318 -11.08 5.31 -19.30
N GLY A 319 -10.88 4.52 -18.24
CA GLY A 319 -11.35 4.85 -16.89
C GLY A 319 -10.71 6.12 -16.33
N VAL A 320 -9.44 6.40 -16.67
CA VAL A 320 -8.72 7.60 -16.24
C VAL A 320 -9.33 8.85 -16.87
N LYS A 321 -9.60 8.85 -18.18
CA LYS A 321 -10.23 10.00 -18.86
C LYS A 321 -11.60 10.31 -18.26
N LYS A 322 -12.41 9.28 -18.01
CA LYS A 322 -13.74 9.42 -17.38
C LYS A 322 -13.62 10.01 -15.97
N ALA A 323 -12.70 9.48 -15.15
CA ALA A 323 -12.47 9.96 -13.78
C ALA A 323 -11.97 11.40 -13.78
N ALA A 324 -11.01 11.74 -14.64
CA ALA A 324 -10.47 13.09 -14.77
C ALA A 324 -11.56 14.10 -15.12
N GLY A 325 -12.45 13.78 -16.07
CA GLY A 325 -13.62 14.61 -16.38
C GLY A 325 -14.54 14.84 -15.18
N LYS A 326 -14.85 13.79 -14.41
CA LYS A 326 -15.68 13.90 -13.19
C LYS A 326 -15.01 14.72 -12.08
N CYS A 327 -13.69 14.67 -11.98
CA CYS A 327 -12.90 15.42 -11.00
C CYS A 327 -12.54 16.83 -11.49
N ASN A 328 -12.99 17.27 -12.66
CA ASN A 328 -12.58 18.52 -13.31
C ASN A 328 -11.05 18.63 -13.50
N MET A 329 -10.37 17.50 -13.64
CA MET A 329 -8.92 17.41 -13.80
C MET A 329 -8.53 17.55 -15.28
N GLU A 330 -7.90 18.67 -15.62
CA GLU A 330 -7.53 19.01 -17.00
C GLU A 330 -6.19 18.36 -17.40
N LEU A 331 -6.24 17.14 -17.93
CA LEU A 331 -5.05 16.38 -18.31
C LEU A 331 -4.14 17.13 -19.29
N LEU A 332 -2.83 17.12 -19.00
CA LEU A 332 -1.85 17.86 -19.79
C LEU A 332 -1.46 17.11 -21.07
N GLN A 333 -1.45 17.85 -22.18
CA GLN A 333 -0.74 17.44 -23.38
C GLN A 333 0.75 17.75 -23.21
N LEU A 334 1.57 16.69 -23.16
CA LEU A 334 3.03 16.77 -23.07
C LEU A 334 3.64 16.39 -24.41
N PRO A 335 4.69 17.10 -24.88
CA PRO A 335 5.42 16.70 -26.08
C PRO A 335 6.09 15.34 -25.88
N GLU A 336 6.27 14.61 -26.97
CA GLU A 336 6.98 13.34 -26.97
C GLU A 336 8.48 13.59 -26.80
N LEU A 337 8.97 13.43 -25.55
CA LEU A 337 10.40 13.41 -25.30
C LEU A 337 10.96 12.02 -25.60
N MET A 338 11.92 11.96 -26.52
CA MET A 338 12.72 10.77 -26.74
C MET A 338 13.52 10.47 -25.46
N SER A 339 13.51 9.20 -25.03
CA SER A 339 14.42 8.73 -23.99
C SER A 339 15.86 9.07 -24.37
N PRO A 340 16.69 9.64 -23.47
CA PRO A 340 18.09 9.87 -23.78
C PRO A 340 18.76 8.54 -24.14
N PRO A 341 19.76 8.54 -25.05
CA PRO A 341 20.54 7.35 -25.36
C PRO A 341 21.13 6.75 -24.08
N GLU A 342 21.18 5.42 -24.01
CA GLU A 342 21.51 4.57 -22.84
C GLU A 342 22.78 4.97 -22.08
N GLU A 343 23.64 5.81 -22.66
CA GLU A 343 24.93 6.25 -22.12
C GLU A 343 24.85 7.20 -20.90
N ARG A 344 23.70 7.86 -20.62
CA ARG A 344 23.62 8.80 -19.48
C ARG A 344 23.11 8.20 -18.16
N LEU A 345 22.68 6.93 -18.15
CA LEU A 345 22.19 6.26 -16.93
C LEU A 345 23.31 5.52 -16.18
N GLN A 346 24.54 5.48 -16.70
CA GLN A 346 25.66 4.78 -16.06
C GLN A 346 26.44 5.61 -15.03
N ASP A 347 26.36 6.95 -15.06
CA ASP A 347 27.20 7.82 -14.23
C ASP A 347 26.58 8.29 -12.90
N SER A 348 25.44 7.73 -12.49
CA SER A 348 24.90 7.96 -11.13
C SER A 348 24.44 6.68 -10.42
N ALA A 349 24.87 5.52 -10.90
CA ALA A 349 24.68 4.23 -10.24
C ALA A 349 25.67 4.08 -9.07
N SER A 350 25.64 5.00 -8.11
CA SER A 350 26.37 4.89 -6.85
C SER A 350 25.75 5.79 -5.78
N VAL A 351 24.49 5.51 -5.46
CA VAL A 351 24.13 5.52 -4.04
C VAL A 351 24.20 4.06 -3.62
N PRO A 352 24.95 3.70 -2.57
CA PRO A 352 24.94 2.34 -2.07
C PRO A 352 23.50 1.91 -1.89
N ASP A 353 23.17 0.74 -2.44
CA ASP A 353 22.09 -0.03 -1.86
C ASP A 353 22.52 -0.20 -0.39
N GLU A 354 22.00 0.61 0.55
CA GLU A 354 22.16 0.36 1.99
C GLU A 354 21.33 -0.87 2.43
N LEU A 355 21.06 -1.76 1.48
CA LEU A 355 20.84 -3.17 1.65
C LEU A 355 22.04 -3.88 0.98
N GLU A 356 23.26 -3.55 1.41
CA GLU A 356 24.32 -4.55 1.33
C GLU A 356 23.73 -5.77 2.06
N GLU A 357 23.45 -6.83 1.29
CA GLU A 357 23.41 -8.17 1.80
C GLU A 357 24.71 -8.29 2.59
N ASP A 358 24.61 -8.10 3.91
CA ASP A 358 25.68 -8.36 4.86
C ASP A 358 26.33 -9.63 4.39
N ASN A 359 27.63 -9.53 4.08
CA ASN A 359 28.52 -10.64 3.79
C ASN A 359 27.93 -11.90 4.42
N GLU A 360 27.48 -12.85 3.60
CA GLU A 360 27.11 -14.16 4.11
C GLU A 360 28.32 -14.64 4.90
N ASP A 361 28.23 -14.50 6.23
CA ASP A 361 29.09 -15.16 7.17
C ASP A 361 28.83 -16.63 6.90
N SER A 362 29.65 -17.17 5.99
CA SER A 362 29.67 -18.54 5.49
C SER A 362 29.91 -19.60 6.59
N HIS A 363 29.82 -19.18 7.86
CA HIS A 363 30.05 -19.99 9.05
C HIS A 363 28.80 -20.25 9.91
N PHE A 364 27.64 -19.61 9.67
CA PHE A 364 26.44 -19.91 10.47
C PHE A 364 25.41 -20.77 9.74
N MET A 365 25.66 -22.09 9.67
CA MET A 365 24.71 -23.10 9.18
C MET A 365 23.68 -23.57 10.24
N GLY A 366 23.28 -22.71 11.19
CA GLY A 366 22.41 -23.10 12.31
C GLY A 366 21.06 -22.36 12.31
N GLY A 367 19.94 -23.06 12.13
CA GLY A 367 18.63 -22.49 12.48
C GLY A 367 18.43 -22.40 14.01
N PRO A 368 17.38 -21.71 14.51
CA PRO A 368 17.07 -21.66 15.93
C PRO A 368 17.00 -23.05 16.60
N ARG A 369 16.48 -24.05 15.87
CA ARG A 369 16.39 -25.44 16.36
C ARG A 369 17.78 -26.07 16.55
N PRO A 370 18.65 -26.16 15.52
CA PRO A 370 20.03 -26.62 15.70
C PRO A 370 20.78 -25.90 16.83
N THR A 371 20.61 -24.58 16.97
CA THR A 371 21.23 -23.81 18.04
C THR A 371 20.70 -24.23 19.41
N MET A 372 19.38 -24.34 19.59
CA MET A 372 18.78 -24.79 20.84
C MET A 372 19.20 -26.23 21.20
N THR A 373 19.28 -27.13 20.23
CA THR A 373 19.76 -28.51 20.44
C THR A 373 21.20 -28.50 20.94
N LYS A 374 22.10 -27.75 20.30
CA LYS A 374 23.50 -27.63 20.74
C LYS A 374 23.62 -27.03 22.14
N LEU A 375 22.82 -26.01 22.47
CA LEU A 375 22.81 -25.43 23.82
C LEU A 375 22.41 -26.48 24.86
N MET A 376 21.34 -27.25 24.61
CA MET A 376 20.90 -28.34 25.49
C MET A 376 21.93 -29.45 25.62
N GLU A 377 22.55 -29.89 24.52
CA GLU A 377 23.63 -30.91 24.52
C GLU A 377 24.86 -30.47 25.33
N ASN A 378 25.09 -29.16 25.45
CA ASN A 378 26.17 -28.58 26.26
C ASN A 378 25.71 -28.18 27.68
N GLY A 379 24.50 -28.57 28.10
CA GLY A 379 23.97 -28.25 29.43
C GLY A 379 23.69 -26.76 29.66
N ILE A 380 23.55 -25.97 28.59
CA ILE A 380 23.21 -24.55 28.66
C ILE A 380 21.69 -24.42 28.61
N GLU A 381 21.11 -24.13 29.76
CA GLU A 381 19.66 -23.96 29.93
C GLU A 381 19.30 -22.48 30.13
N ALA A 382 18.07 -22.13 29.73
CA ALA A 382 17.53 -20.80 29.98
C ALA A 382 17.22 -20.64 31.48
N LYS A 383 17.78 -19.60 32.11
CA LYS A 383 17.40 -19.20 33.47
C LYS A 383 16.20 -18.27 33.42
N PHE A 384 15.07 -18.73 33.95
CA PHE A 384 13.83 -17.95 34.01
C PHE A 384 13.74 -17.17 35.32
N SER A 385 13.32 -15.91 35.22
CA SER A 385 12.92 -15.13 36.40
C SER A 385 11.54 -15.58 36.90
N PRO A 386 11.24 -15.43 38.21
CA PRO A 386 9.90 -15.68 38.72
C PRO A 386 8.85 -14.82 38.01
N HIS A 387 7.62 -15.33 37.92
CA HIS A 387 6.51 -14.58 37.34
C HIS A 387 6.29 -13.27 38.14
N PRO A 388 6.12 -12.11 37.48
CA PRO A 388 6.02 -10.82 38.17
C PRO A 388 4.76 -10.67 39.03
N CYS A 389 3.77 -11.53 38.83
CA CYS A 389 2.52 -11.60 39.61
C CYS A 389 2.18 -13.08 39.89
N PRO A 390 2.87 -13.77 40.82
CA PRO A 390 2.78 -15.24 40.96
C PRO A 390 1.38 -15.73 41.38
N ASP A 391 0.61 -14.88 42.07
CA ASP A 391 -0.76 -15.20 42.51
C ASP A 391 -1.81 -15.00 41.41
N TRP A 392 -1.40 -14.52 40.24
CA TRP A 392 -2.30 -14.20 39.13
C TRP A 392 -2.21 -15.29 38.05
N THR A 393 -3.36 -15.85 37.66
CA THR A 393 -3.48 -16.76 36.52
C THR A 393 -4.86 -16.66 35.90
N LEU A 394 -4.95 -16.88 34.58
CA LEU A 394 -6.23 -17.09 33.92
C LEU A 394 -6.61 -18.56 34.01
N ASP A 395 -7.80 -18.82 34.52
CA ASP A 395 -8.40 -20.14 34.42
C ASP A 395 -9.00 -20.34 33.02
N TRP A 396 -8.16 -20.81 32.10
CA TRP A 396 -8.56 -21.10 30.72
C TRP A 396 -9.67 -22.16 30.61
N THR A 397 -9.96 -22.92 31.67
CA THR A 397 -11.02 -23.93 31.65
C THR A 397 -12.41 -23.37 31.94
N SER A 398 -12.49 -22.25 32.66
CA SER A 398 -13.75 -21.55 32.95
C SER A 398 -14.07 -20.42 31.97
N LEU A 399 -13.08 -19.93 31.22
CA LEU A 399 -13.28 -18.92 30.20
C LEU A 399 -14.06 -19.47 28.99
N PRO A 400 -14.92 -18.66 28.34
CA PRO A 400 -15.57 -19.04 27.10
C PRO A 400 -14.56 -19.43 26.01
N SER A 401 -14.93 -20.37 25.15
CA SER A 401 -14.02 -20.90 24.12
C SER A 401 -13.49 -19.82 23.18
N ALA A 402 -14.34 -18.85 22.80
CA ALA A 402 -13.98 -17.72 21.96
C ALA A 402 -12.93 -16.79 22.58
N VAL A 403 -12.72 -16.79 23.91
CA VAL A 403 -11.61 -16.06 24.57
C VAL A 403 -10.28 -16.79 24.37
N SER A 404 -10.32 -18.12 24.34
CA SER A 404 -9.13 -18.97 24.24
C SER A 404 -8.44 -18.85 22.87
N PRO A 405 -7.09 -18.83 22.81
CA PRO A 405 -6.38 -18.91 21.54
C PRO A 405 -6.56 -20.24 20.81
N GLY A 406 -7.12 -21.27 21.48
CA GLY A 406 -7.33 -22.61 20.93
C GLY A 406 -8.27 -22.65 19.72
N GLU A 407 -9.25 -21.74 19.64
CA GLU A 407 -10.16 -21.65 18.49
C GLU A 407 -9.48 -21.19 17.20
N GLY A 408 -8.25 -20.68 17.27
CA GLY A 408 -7.43 -20.33 16.11
C GLY A 408 -6.95 -21.52 15.26
N LYS A 409 -7.54 -22.72 15.41
CA LYS A 409 -7.15 -23.98 14.74
C LYS A 409 -5.67 -24.32 14.96
N MET A 410 -5.17 -24.04 16.17
CA MET A 410 -3.79 -24.31 16.56
C MET A 410 -3.67 -25.74 17.13
N SER A 411 -2.50 -26.36 17.04
CA SER A 411 -2.26 -27.62 17.75
C SER A 411 -2.35 -27.40 19.27
N ARG A 412 -2.69 -28.45 20.03
CA ARG A 412 -2.85 -28.38 21.50
C ARG A 412 -1.63 -27.77 22.19
N ASP A 413 -0.42 -28.21 21.84
CA ASP A 413 0.80 -27.68 22.44
C ASP A 413 1.04 -26.21 22.08
N ARG A 414 0.67 -25.80 20.86
CA ARG A 414 0.82 -24.42 20.41
C ARG A 414 -0.20 -23.52 21.11
N ALA A 415 -1.42 -24.02 21.35
CA ALA A 415 -2.45 -23.33 22.13
C ALA A 415 -2.00 -23.17 23.59
N LEU A 416 -1.46 -24.22 24.23
CA LEU A 416 -0.95 -24.15 25.61
C LEU A 416 0.17 -23.12 25.75
N ARG A 417 1.17 -23.14 24.85
CA ARG A 417 2.25 -22.12 24.85
C ARG A 417 1.70 -20.71 24.63
N LYS A 418 0.67 -20.56 23.79
CA LYS A 418 0.02 -19.27 23.57
C LYS A 418 -0.70 -18.81 24.83
N GLN A 419 -1.43 -19.68 25.52
CA GLN A 419 -2.08 -19.39 26.81
C GLN A 419 -1.06 -18.92 27.85
N GLN A 420 0.10 -19.57 27.94
CA GLN A 420 1.19 -19.14 28.83
C GLN A 420 1.72 -17.74 28.49
N GLN A 421 1.91 -17.44 27.19
CA GLN A 421 2.30 -16.09 26.74
C GLN A 421 1.24 -15.05 27.14
N LEU A 422 -0.04 -15.37 26.92
CA LEU A 422 -1.15 -14.47 27.25
C LEU A 422 -1.25 -14.24 28.76
N ASN A 423 -1.07 -15.28 29.58
CA ASN A 423 -1.07 -15.15 31.04
C ASN A 423 -0.03 -14.11 31.48
N ASN A 424 1.21 -14.23 31.01
CA ASN A 424 2.27 -13.32 31.44
C ASN A 424 2.00 -11.86 31.04
N LEU A 425 1.54 -11.64 29.79
CA LEU A 425 1.25 -10.29 29.31
C LEU A 425 0.05 -9.67 30.03
N VAL A 426 -1.05 -10.42 30.15
CA VAL A 426 -2.27 -9.92 30.78
C VAL A 426 -2.04 -9.65 32.26
N ALA A 427 -1.22 -10.45 32.96
CA ALA A 427 -0.83 -10.17 34.35
C ALA A 427 -0.16 -8.80 34.49
N ALA A 428 0.82 -8.51 33.62
CA ALA A 428 1.54 -7.25 33.63
C ALA A 428 0.62 -6.06 33.31
N VAL A 429 -0.28 -6.20 32.33
CA VAL A 429 -1.27 -5.17 32.00
C VAL A 429 -2.25 -4.95 33.14
N THR A 430 -2.74 -6.02 33.78
CA THR A 430 -3.68 -5.94 34.92
C THR A 430 -3.09 -5.13 36.08
N LYS A 431 -1.78 -5.25 36.33
CA LYS A 431 -1.09 -4.48 37.36
C LYS A 431 -0.99 -2.99 37.05
N LEU A 432 -1.02 -2.61 35.78
CA LEU A 432 -0.88 -1.23 35.31
C LEU A 432 -2.24 -0.55 35.12
N ALA A 433 -3.23 -1.29 34.62
CA ALA A 433 -4.52 -0.78 34.18
C ALA A 433 -5.40 -0.28 35.33
N LYS A 434 -6.12 0.80 35.06
CA LYS A 434 -7.12 1.40 35.94
C LYS A 434 -8.47 1.47 35.20
N PRO A 435 -9.60 1.44 35.92
CA PRO A 435 -10.91 1.69 35.31
C PRO A 435 -10.90 3.00 34.51
N GLY A 436 -11.41 2.96 33.29
CA GLY A 436 -11.42 4.08 32.34
C GLY A 436 -10.19 4.18 31.44
N ASP A 437 -9.14 3.38 31.66
CA ASP A 437 -7.96 3.39 30.79
C ASP A 437 -8.28 2.90 29.38
N LEU A 438 -7.61 3.51 28.40
CA LEU A 438 -7.55 3.03 27.03
C LEU A 438 -6.30 2.18 26.82
N ILE A 439 -6.51 0.94 26.41
CA ILE A 439 -5.47 -0.06 26.16
C ILE A 439 -5.41 -0.35 24.66
N VAL A 440 -4.23 -0.24 24.06
CA VAL A 440 -4.02 -0.49 22.63
C VAL A 440 -3.19 -1.76 22.44
N ASP A 441 -3.75 -2.77 21.79
CA ASP A 441 -3.06 -3.98 21.34
C ASP A 441 -2.53 -3.76 19.92
N PHE A 442 -1.24 -3.44 19.81
CA PHE A 442 -0.54 -3.22 18.55
C PHE A 442 -0.09 -4.55 17.94
N CYS A 443 -0.21 -4.66 16.61
CA CYS A 443 0.04 -5.91 15.89
C CYS A 443 -0.84 -7.06 16.44
N SER A 444 -2.10 -6.75 16.72
CA SER A 444 -3.00 -7.62 17.51
C SER A 444 -3.28 -8.99 16.86
N GLY A 445 -3.04 -9.11 15.54
CA GLY A 445 -3.37 -10.30 14.78
C GLY A 445 -4.85 -10.66 14.93
N GLY A 446 -5.13 -11.91 15.30
CA GLY A 446 -6.48 -12.40 15.57
C GLY A 446 -7.06 -11.98 16.93
N GLY A 447 -6.52 -10.93 17.57
CA GLY A 447 -7.01 -10.39 18.84
C GLY A 447 -6.71 -11.26 20.06
N HIS A 448 -5.66 -12.09 20.02
CA HIS A 448 -5.39 -13.05 21.11
C HIS A 448 -5.15 -12.39 22.47
N VAL A 449 -4.51 -11.21 22.48
CA VAL A 449 -4.26 -10.46 23.72
C VAL A 449 -5.43 -9.53 23.99
N GLY A 450 -5.79 -8.69 23.02
CA GLY A 450 -6.84 -7.68 23.17
C GLY A 450 -8.22 -8.24 23.56
N ILE A 451 -8.64 -9.40 23.05
CA ILE A 451 -9.93 -10.03 23.42
C ILE A 451 -9.92 -10.45 24.89
N VAL A 452 -8.82 -11.04 25.37
CA VAL A 452 -8.68 -11.43 26.77
C VAL A 452 -8.70 -10.20 27.68
N LEU A 453 -7.99 -9.13 27.29
CA LEU A 453 -7.99 -7.87 28.03
C LEU A 453 -9.39 -7.26 28.09
N ALA A 454 -10.10 -7.20 26.96
CA ALA A 454 -11.45 -6.63 26.91
C ALA A 454 -12.44 -7.42 27.79
N TYR A 455 -12.35 -8.75 27.75
CA TYR A 455 -13.19 -9.63 28.57
C TYR A 455 -12.90 -9.49 30.08
N MET A 456 -11.62 -9.45 30.46
CA MET A 456 -11.21 -9.41 31.87
C MET A 456 -11.31 -8.01 32.49
N MET A 457 -11.32 -6.95 31.68
CA MET A 457 -11.31 -5.56 32.13
C MET A 457 -12.47 -4.76 31.49
N PRO A 458 -13.73 -5.06 31.83
CA PRO A 458 -14.91 -4.43 31.20
C PRO A 458 -14.99 -2.92 31.44
N SER A 459 -14.29 -2.39 32.45
CA SER A 459 -14.21 -0.95 32.74
C SER A 459 -13.12 -0.22 31.95
N CYS A 460 -12.27 -0.94 31.20
CA CYS A 460 -11.29 -0.35 30.29
C CYS A 460 -11.80 -0.41 28.86
N GLN A 461 -11.34 0.50 28.01
CA GLN A 461 -11.56 0.42 26.56
C GLN A 461 -10.34 -0.23 25.91
N VAL A 462 -10.57 -1.20 25.02
CA VAL A 462 -9.51 -1.87 24.27
C VAL A 462 -9.59 -1.49 22.79
N VAL A 463 -8.45 -1.31 22.13
CA VAL A 463 -8.32 -1.04 20.70
C VAL A 463 -7.34 -2.03 20.10
N LEU A 464 -7.75 -2.76 19.07
CA LEU A 464 -6.91 -3.70 18.33
C LEU A 464 -6.46 -3.05 17.03
N ILE A 465 -5.14 -2.96 16.82
CA ILE A 465 -4.55 -2.40 15.61
C ILE A 465 -3.82 -3.51 14.85
N GLU A 466 -4.23 -3.74 13.61
CA GLU A 466 -3.67 -4.79 12.76
C GLU A 466 -3.73 -4.40 11.28
N ASN A 467 -2.67 -4.64 10.51
CA ASN A 467 -2.68 -4.35 9.08
C ASN A 467 -3.40 -5.45 8.26
N LYS A 468 -3.28 -6.72 8.69
CA LYS A 468 -3.88 -7.86 8.00
C LYS A 468 -5.37 -7.97 8.31
N GLU A 469 -6.19 -7.43 7.41
CA GLU A 469 -7.65 -7.45 7.46
C GLU A 469 -8.26 -8.80 7.91
N LEU A 470 -7.89 -9.91 7.27
CA LEU A 470 -8.44 -11.23 7.59
C LEU A 470 -8.16 -11.67 9.05
N SER A 471 -7.07 -11.22 9.65
CA SER A 471 -6.79 -11.49 11.06
C SER A 471 -7.71 -10.67 11.95
N LEU A 472 -7.90 -9.39 11.61
CA LEU A 472 -8.71 -8.47 12.39
C LEU A 472 -10.22 -8.78 12.29
N ILE A 473 -10.70 -9.20 11.12
CA ILE A 473 -12.08 -9.71 10.96
C ILE A 473 -12.32 -10.90 11.88
N ARG A 474 -11.39 -11.87 11.97
CA ARG A 474 -11.53 -12.99 12.91
C ARG A 474 -11.54 -12.55 14.37
N ALA A 475 -10.81 -11.49 14.71
CA ALA A 475 -10.83 -10.91 16.05
C ALA A 475 -12.21 -10.30 16.36
N LYS A 476 -12.79 -9.61 15.38
CA LYS A 476 -14.13 -9.04 15.45
C LYS A 476 -15.20 -10.12 15.62
N ASP A 477 -15.20 -11.13 14.77
CA ASP A 477 -16.18 -12.24 14.83
C ASP A 477 -16.20 -12.90 16.22
N ARG A 478 -15.01 -13.19 16.77
CA ARG A 478 -14.85 -13.75 18.13
C ARG A 478 -15.34 -12.79 19.22
N SER A 479 -15.17 -11.48 19.02
CA SER A 479 -15.60 -10.48 19.99
C SER A 479 -17.11 -10.27 19.97
N ASP A 480 -17.72 -10.37 18.78
CA ASP A 480 -19.17 -10.30 18.59
C ASP A 480 -19.85 -11.54 19.22
N GLU A 481 -19.27 -12.74 19.05
CA GLU A 481 -19.71 -13.97 19.73
C GLU A 481 -19.71 -13.83 21.26
N LEU A 482 -18.72 -13.12 21.79
CA LEU A 482 -18.58 -12.84 23.22
C LEU A 482 -19.44 -11.65 23.70
N GLY A 483 -20.10 -10.92 22.79
CA GLY A 483 -20.87 -9.72 23.13
C GLY A 483 -20.03 -8.57 23.70
N LEU A 484 -18.73 -8.50 23.37
CA LEU A 484 -17.82 -7.49 23.91
C LEU A 484 -18.14 -6.11 23.34
N ASN A 485 -18.37 -5.13 24.22
CA ASN A 485 -18.72 -3.76 23.83
C ASN A 485 -17.60 -2.73 24.06
N ASN A 486 -16.60 -3.08 24.86
CA ASN A 486 -15.46 -2.26 25.21
C ASN A 486 -14.23 -2.55 24.32
N ILE A 487 -14.45 -2.85 23.04
CA ILE A 487 -13.39 -3.18 22.08
C ILE A 487 -13.61 -2.51 20.72
N TRP A 488 -12.57 -1.91 20.14
CA TRP A 488 -12.57 -1.36 18.78
C TRP A 488 -11.52 -2.06 17.90
N PHE A 489 -11.77 -2.10 16.60
CA PHE A 489 -10.89 -2.71 15.60
C PHE A 489 -10.44 -1.65 14.60
N ILE A 490 -9.12 -1.47 14.46
CA ILE A 490 -8.51 -0.54 13.51
C ILE A 490 -7.63 -1.32 12.55
N GLN A 491 -8.04 -1.41 11.28
CA GLN A 491 -7.18 -1.88 10.22
C GLN A 491 -6.29 -0.73 9.74
N ALA A 492 -5.01 -0.77 10.05
CA ALA A 492 -4.06 0.27 9.64
C ALA A 492 -2.60 -0.20 9.75
N ASN A 493 -1.70 0.49 9.04
CA ASN A 493 -0.28 0.52 9.46
C ASN A 493 -0.19 1.32 10.77
N LEU A 494 0.78 0.98 11.62
CA LEU A 494 0.93 1.55 12.97
C LEU A 494 0.98 3.08 12.94
N ASP A 495 1.68 3.67 11.97
CA ASP A 495 1.86 5.12 11.81
C ASP A 495 0.56 5.90 11.57
N TYR A 496 -0.50 5.24 11.11
CA TYR A 496 -1.81 5.87 10.92
C TYR A 496 -2.60 6.03 12.22
N PHE A 497 -2.16 5.41 13.31
CA PHE A 497 -2.78 5.59 14.62
C PHE A 497 -2.07 6.69 15.43
N ASN A 498 -2.81 7.75 15.74
CA ASN A 498 -2.33 8.93 16.46
C ASN A 498 -3.18 9.26 17.69
N GLY A 499 -4.02 8.32 18.13
CA GLY A 499 -4.80 8.46 19.36
C GLY A 499 -3.93 8.50 20.62
N THR A 500 -4.41 9.20 21.64
CA THR A 500 -3.87 9.12 23.00
C THR A 500 -4.34 7.83 23.67
N PHE A 501 -3.51 7.18 24.47
CA PHE A 501 -3.86 5.97 25.21
C PHE A 501 -3.03 5.85 26.49
N ASN A 502 -3.43 4.94 27.39
CA ASN A 502 -2.81 4.77 28.70
C ASN A 502 -1.79 3.63 28.70
N ILE A 503 -2.08 2.54 27.99
CA ILE A 503 -1.23 1.34 27.95
C ILE A 503 -1.12 0.81 26.53
N GLY A 504 0.10 0.67 26.03
CA GLY A 504 0.39 -0.05 24.79
C GLY A 504 0.79 -1.50 25.07
N VAL A 505 0.22 -2.44 24.34
CA VAL A 505 0.52 -3.87 24.46
C VAL A 505 0.92 -4.38 23.09
N ALA A 506 1.95 -5.22 23.02
CA ALA A 506 2.31 -5.86 21.76
C ALA A 506 2.92 -7.25 21.98
N LEU A 507 2.29 -8.25 21.38
CA LEU A 507 2.78 -9.63 21.38
C LEU A 507 3.19 -10.03 19.97
N HIS A 508 4.45 -10.43 19.79
CA HIS A 508 5.04 -10.73 18.48
C HIS A 508 5.14 -9.53 17.52
N ALA A 509 5.19 -8.30 18.02
CA ALA A 509 5.77 -7.19 17.26
C ALA A 509 7.29 -7.43 17.20
N CYS A 510 7.80 -7.90 16.05
CA CYS A 510 9.19 -8.35 15.88
C CYS A 510 9.91 -7.47 14.84
N GLY A 511 11.25 -7.45 14.85
CA GLY A 511 12.03 -6.48 14.07
C GLY A 511 11.71 -5.03 14.49
N VAL A 512 11.62 -4.13 13.51
CA VAL A 512 11.40 -2.68 13.72
C VAL A 512 10.05 -2.36 14.38
N ALA A 513 9.05 -3.25 14.27
CA ALA A 513 7.73 -3.04 14.86
C ALA A 513 7.79 -2.86 16.39
N THR A 514 8.75 -3.49 17.08
CA THR A 514 8.95 -3.32 18.53
C THR A 514 9.24 -1.86 18.86
N ASP A 515 10.20 -1.26 18.17
CA ASP A 515 10.63 0.12 18.40
C ASP A 515 9.56 1.13 17.99
N MET A 516 8.81 0.83 16.92
CA MET A 516 7.63 1.61 16.55
C MET A 516 6.60 1.66 17.68
N VAL A 517 6.25 0.50 18.26
CA VAL A 517 5.28 0.47 19.37
C VAL A 517 5.81 1.23 20.58
N ILE A 518 7.10 1.09 20.90
CA ILE A 518 7.72 1.86 21.99
C ILE A 518 7.65 3.37 21.71
N GLU A 519 7.96 3.82 20.50
CA GLU A 519 7.85 5.23 20.10
C GLU A 519 6.42 5.76 20.26
N HIS A 520 5.41 4.99 19.84
CA HIS A 520 4.01 5.35 20.05
C HIS A 520 3.68 5.50 21.54
N CYS A 521 4.15 4.58 22.39
CA CYS A 521 3.92 4.65 23.83
C CYS A 521 4.62 5.86 24.45
N LEU A 522 5.86 6.16 24.05
CA LEU A 522 6.60 7.33 24.52
C LEU A 522 5.89 8.64 24.12
N ARG A 523 5.44 8.74 22.87
CA ARG A 523 4.70 9.91 22.36
C ARG A 523 3.37 10.11 23.10
N ALA A 524 2.66 9.03 23.41
CA ALA A 524 1.42 9.06 24.18
C ALA A 524 1.63 9.22 25.70
N ARG A 525 2.89 9.16 26.19
CA ARG A 525 3.22 9.04 27.63
C ARG A 525 2.50 7.87 28.29
N ALA A 526 2.34 6.78 27.55
CA ALA A 526 1.68 5.55 27.97
C ALA A 526 2.68 4.58 28.59
N ALA A 527 2.19 3.75 29.53
CA ALA A 527 2.93 2.55 29.93
C ALA A 527 2.93 1.54 28.78
N PHE A 528 3.86 0.58 28.77
CA PHE A 528 3.88 -0.46 27.75
C PHE A 528 4.24 -1.86 28.29
N VAL A 529 3.65 -2.89 27.68
CA VAL A 529 3.95 -4.31 27.91
C VAL A 529 4.19 -4.98 26.57
N ILE A 530 5.44 -5.27 26.24
CA ILE A 530 5.85 -5.71 24.91
C ILE A 530 6.66 -7.01 25.01
N SER A 531 6.34 -7.98 24.17
CA SER A 531 7.07 -9.25 24.07
C SER A 531 7.32 -9.59 22.60
N PRO A 532 8.49 -9.23 22.03
CA PRO A 532 8.90 -9.64 20.70
C PRO A 532 9.31 -11.12 20.69
N CYS A 533 9.49 -11.66 19.48
CA CYS A 533 9.71 -13.08 19.20
C CYS A 533 10.99 -13.35 18.40
N CYS A 534 11.42 -12.37 17.61
CA CYS A 534 12.54 -12.46 16.68
C CYS A 534 13.26 -11.10 16.64
N TYR A 535 14.58 -11.12 16.81
CA TYR A 535 15.45 -9.95 16.62
C TYR A 535 16.24 -10.00 15.30
N GLY A 536 16.23 -11.14 14.59
CA GLY A 536 16.98 -11.33 13.35
C GLY A 536 16.44 -10.61 12.11
N PHE A 537 15.47 -9.70 12.29
CA PHE A 537 14.90 -8.86 11.22
C PHE A 537 14.91 -7.37 11.62
N ILE A 538 15.82 -6.99 12.52
CA ILE A 538 16.10 -5.57 12.77
C ILE A 538 16.81 -5.05 11.52
N GLN A 539 16.22 -4.02 10.90
CA GLN A 539 16.73 -3.42 9.68
C GLN A 539 16.58 -1.90 9.78
N ASN A 540 17.53 -1.16 9.22
CA ASN A 540 17.41 0.28 9.13
C ASN A 540 16.15 0.65 8.34
N THR A 541 15.41 1.62 8.85
CA THR A 541 14.28 2.25 8.18
C THR A 541 14.52 3.76 8.16
N VAL A 542 13.64 4.48 7.47
CA VAL A 542 13.69 5.95 7.45
C VAL A 542 13.54 6.55 8.86
N LYS A 543 12.82 5.87 9.76
CA LYS A 543 12.58 6.34 11.14
C LYS A 543 13.60 5.81 12.14
N PHE A 544 14.05 4.57 11.96
CA PHE A 544 14.92 3.87 12.91
C PHE A 544 16.22 3.48 12.24
N LYS A 545 17.34 3.98 12.75
CA LYS A 545 18.68 3.52 12.41
C LYS A 545 19.25 2.74 13.59
N TYR A 546 20.00 1.69 13.29
CA TYR A 546 20.62 0.77 14.24
C TYR A 546 22.14 0.76 14.03
N PRO A 547 22.95 0.64 15.10
CA PRO A 547 22.55 0.62 16.51
C PRO A 547 21.96 1.96 16.98
N ARG A 548 21.08 1.90 17.99
CA ARG A 548 20.29 3.05 18.49
C ARG A 548 20.96 3.83 19.62
#